data_AF-W4HB31-F1
#
_entry.id   AF-W4HB31-F1
#
_cell.length_a   1.000
_cell.length_b   1.000
_cell.length_c   1.000
_cell.angle_alpha   90.00
_cell.angle_beta   90.00
_cell.angle_gamma   90.00
#
_symmetry.space_group_name_H-M   'P 1'
#
loop_
_entity.id
_entity.type
_entity.pdbx_description
1 polymer ?
#
loop_
_entity_poly.entity_id
_entity_poly.type
_entity_poly.pdbx_seq_one_letter_code
_entity_poly.pdbx_strand_id
1 'polypeptide(L)'
;MMRATVRSVLPSALRSAARPSMAKAAWTASRHQPVSLHNALCFTSRSFSDKIHVTFVEADGTKKDVSAVVGETFLEIAHNNDIELEGACGGELACSTCHCVFDPAVYATLPPITEEEEDMLDMAWGLTDTSRLGCQIKATPEMDGITVTIPDGSNNML
;
A
#
# COMPACT_ATOMS: atom_id res chain seq x y z
N MET A 1 -45.34 -20.26 36.07
CA MET A 1 -45.38 -19.22 37.13
C MET A 1 -43.94 -18.75 37.29
N MET A 2 -43.48 -17.52 37.08
CA MET A 2 -44.08 -16.18 36.99
C MET A 2 -43.28 -15.31 35.99
N ARG A 3 -43.99 -14.35 35.41
CA ARG A 3 -43.50 -13.25 34.56
C ARG A 3 -42.70 -12.23 35.37
N ALA A 4 -41.77 -11.51 34.75
CA ALA A 4 -41.50 -10.11 35.10
C ALA A 4 -40.78 -9.36 33.96
N THR A 5 -41.58 -8.64 33.18
CA THR A 5 -41.19 -7.52 32.31
C THR A 5 -40.84 -6.29 33.13
N VAL A 6 -39.78 -5.56 32.76
CA VAL A 6 -39.57 -4.16 33.18
C VAL A 6 -39.55 -3.27 31.94
N ARG A 7 -40.47 -2.29 31.95
CA ARG A 7 -40.69 -1.21 30.98
C ARG A 7 -40.31 0.10 31.67
N SER A 8 -39.58 0.97 30.99
CA SER A 8 -39.48 2.42 31.29
C SER A 8 -39.16 3.13 29.97
N VAL A 9 -40.15 3.63 29.22
CA VAL A 9 -40.82 4.93 29.33
C VAL A 9 -39.84 6.12 29.34
N LEU A 10 -39.77 6.82 28.21
CA LEU A 10 -39.34 8.21 28.11
C LEU A 10 -40.31 8.94 27.16
N PRO A 11 -40.97 10.03 27.60
CA PRO A 11 -41.83 10.84 26.75
C PRO A 11 -41.07 12.05 26.20
N SER A 12 -41.41 12.51 24.99
CA SER A 12 -41.22 13.93 24.68
C SER A 12 -42.26 14.47 23.70
N ALA A 13 -42.82 15.59 24.14
CA ALA A 13 -43.83 16.48 23.60
C ALA A 13 -43.61 16.85 22.10
N LEU A 14 -44.67 16.80 21.27
CA LEU A 14 -45.53 17.94 20.88
C LEU A 14 -44.76 19.13 20.27
N ARG A 15 -44.99 19.42 18.98
CA ARG A 15 -45.85 20.54 18.51
C ARG A 15 -45.92 20.59 16.99
N SER A 16 -47.14 20.86 16.53
CA SER A 16 -47.57 21.08 15.16
C SER A 16 -47.33 22.53 14.75
N ALA A 17 -47.00 22.80 13.49
CA ALA A 17 -47.28 24.07 12.82
C ALA A 17 -47.33 23.91 11.30
N ALA A 18 -48.23 24.66 10.68
CA ALA A 18 -48.76 24.49 9.33
C ALA A 18 -48.04 25.31 8.23
N ARG A 19 -48.57 25.12 7.01
CA ARG A 19 -48.20 25.60 5.66
C ARG A 19 -48.14 27.13 5.46
N PRO A 20 -47.47 27.60 4.39
CA PRO A 20 -48.14 28.13 3.18
C PRO A 20 -47.46 27.63 1.88
N SER A 21 -48.09 27.36 0.71
CA SER A 21 -48.94 28.10 -0.24
C SER A 21 -48.20 29.00 -1.25
N MET A 22 -48.46 28.72 -2.55
CA MET A 22 -48.12 29.48 -3.78
C MET A 22 -46.63 29.47 -4.19
N ALA A 23 -46.22 29.42 -5.46
CA ALA A 23 -46.86 29.74 -6.72
C ALA A 23 -46.21 28.97 -7.89
N LYS A 24 -46.99 28.79 -8.96
CA LYS A 24 -46.52 28.39 -10.29
C LYS A 24 -45.72 29.54 -10.92
N ALA A 25 -44.55 29.26 -11.45
CA ALA A 25 -43.91 30.13 -12.44
C ALA A 25 -43.37 29.25 -13.58
N ALA A 26 -44.08 29.33 -14.70
CA ALA A 26 -43.63 28.85 -16.00
C ALA A 26 -42.52 29.79 -16.48
N TRP A 27 -41.31 29.28 -16.70
CA TRP A 27 -40.30 29.97 -17.48
C TRP A 27 -39.99 29.17 -18.73
N THR A 28 -40.17 29.90 -19.82
CA THR A 28 -40.11 29.60 -21.22
C THR A 28 -38.81 28.93 -21.66
N ALA A 29 -38.95 28.04 -22.63
CA ALA A 29 -37.88 27.47 -23.41
C ALA A 29 -36.84 28.50 -23.87
N SER A 30 -35.58 28.25 -23.55
CA SER A 30 -34.46 28.64 -24.41
C SER A 30 -33.54 27.43 -24.56
N ARG A 31 -33.84 26.67 -25.62
CA ARG A 31 -32.90 26.09 -26.58
C ARG A 31 -31.44 26.02 -26.07
N HIS A 32 -30.99 24.82 -25.69
CA HIS A 32 -29.77 24.15 -26.17
C HIS A 32 -29.70 22.73 -25.57
N GLN A 33 -29.91 21.73 -26.43
CA GLN A 33 -29.58 20.33 -26.16
C GLN A 33 -28.07 20.09 -26.45
N PRO A 34 -27.54 18.89 -26.25
CA PRO A 34 -26.84 18.45 -25.05
C PRO A 34 -25.33 18.28 -25.30
N VAL A 35 -24.48 18.62 -24.34
CA VAL A 35 -23.11 18.07 -24.34
C VAL A 35 -23.22 16.59 -24.00
N SER A 36 -22.98 15.77 -25.02
CA SER A 36 -23.02 14.33 -25.00
C SER A 36 -22.15 13.77 -23.88
N LEU A 37 -22.81 12.98 -23.03
CA LEU A 37 -22.33 11.86 -22.26
C LEU A 37 -21.02 11.26 -22.82
N HIS A 38 -19.91 11.46 -22.12
CA HIS A 38 -18.86 10.46 -22.04
C HIS A 38 -18.39 10.37 -20.60
N ASN A 39 -18.80 9.27 -19.98
CA ASN A 39 -18.17 8.64 -18.83
C ASN A 39 -17.68 9.61 -17.75
N ALA A 40 -18.62 10.06 -16.91
CA ALA A 40 -18.32 10.11 -15.48
C ALA A 40 -18.15 8.65 -14.99
N LEU A 41 -17.04 8.01 -15.39
CA LEU A 41 -16.46 6.98 -14.55
C LEU A 41 -16.03 7.75 -13.31
N CYS A 42 -16.91 7.76 -12.32
CA CYS A 42 -16.51 7.82 -10.94
C CYS A 42 -15.51 6.68 -10.78
N PHE A 43 -14.24 6.96 -11.11
CA PHE A 43 -13.10 6.19 -10.69
C PHE A 43 -13.16 6.33 -9.19
N THR A 44 -13.85 5.37 -8.57
CA THR A 44 -13.90 5.23 -7.13
C THR A 44 -12.45 4.91 -6.77
N SER A 45 -11.66 5.96 -6.58
CA SER A 45 -10.31 5.89 -6.04
C SER A 45 -10.46 5.46 -4.60
N ARG A 46 -10.76 4.19 -4.43
CA ARG A 46 -10.59 3.48 -3.18
C ARG A 46 -9.07 3.42 -3.05
N SER A 47 -8.52 4.40 -2.35
CA SER A 47 -7.21 4.28 -1.74
C SER A 47 -7.31 3.04 -0.85
N PHE A 48 -6.98 1.89 -1.43
CA PHE A 48 -6.99 0.61 -0.76
C PHE A 48 -5.61 0.49 -0.16
N SER A 49 -5.48 1.00 1.07
CA SER A 49 -4.31 0.74 1.90
C SER A 49 -4.36 -0.73 2.34
N ASP A 50 -4.23 -1.65 1.39
CA ASP A 50 -3.95 -3.03 1.69
C ASP A 50 -2.54 -3.06 2.28
N LYS A 51 -2.44 -3.60 3.50
CA LYS A 51 -1.18 -3.74 4.21
C LYS A 51 -0.82 -5.21 4.30
N ILE A 52 0.47 -5.50 4.19
CA ILE A 52 1.04 -6.82 4.38
C ILE A 52 2.05 -6.79 5.53
N HIS A 53 2.25 -7.94 6.17
CA HIS A 53 3.28 -8.14 7.18
C HIS A 53 4.57 -8.61 6.53
N VAL A 54 5.68 -7.95 6.85
CA VAL A 54 7.02 -8.31 6.38
C VAL A 54 7.95 -8.36 7.57
N THR A 55 8.72 -9.43 7.71
CA THR A 55 9.80 -9.54 8.70
C THR A 55 11.13 -9.25 8.03
N PHE A 56 11.82 -8.20 8.46
CA PHE A 56 13.20 -7.93 8.05
C PHE A 56 14.16 -8.57 9.06
N VAL A 57 15.18 -9.24 8.56
CA VAL A 57 16.31 -9.75 9.35
C VAL A 57 17.50 -8.87 9.03
N GLU A 58 17.95 -8.09 10.01
CA GLU A 58 19.13 -7.23 9.89
C GLU A 58 20.42 -8.06 10.01
N ALA A 59 21.55 -7.43 9.68
CA ALA A 59 22.90 -8.01 9.72
C ALA A 59 23.30 -8.60 11.08
N ASP A 60 22.78 -8.01 12.17
CA ASP A 60 23.00 -8.48 13.53
C ASP A 60 22.13 -9.70 13.90
N GLY A 61 21.27 -10.15 12.99
CA GLY A 61 20.28 -11.19 13.18
C GLY A 61 19.00 -10.72 13.89
N THR A 62 18.87 -9.43 14.17
CA THR A 62 17.65 -8.84 14.74
C THR A 62 16.51 -8.93 13.74
N LYS A 63 15.36 -9.39 14.22
CA LYS A 63 14.13 -9.47 13.42
C LYS A 63 13.23 -8.29 13.73
N LYS A 64 12.83 -7.57 12.69
CA LYS A 64 11.89 -6.45 12.76
C LYS A 64 10.65 -6.77 11.93
N ASP A 65 9.53 -6.93 12.62
CA ASP A 65 8.23 -7.12 11.98
C ASP A 65 7.61 -5.75 11.65
N VAL A 66 7.34 -5.51 10.38
CA VAL A 66 6.81 -4.24 9.89
C VAL A 66 5.54 -4.44 9.07
N SER A 67 4.75 -3.37 9.00
CA SER A 67 3.55 -3.32 8.15
C SER A 67 3.86 -2.51 6.90
N ALA A 68 3.90 -3.17 5.76
CA ALA A 68 4.16 -2.56 4.45
C ALA A 68 2.84 -2.23 3.75
N VAL A 69 2.80 -1.13 2.98
CA VAL A 69 1.67 -0.85 2.10
C VAL A 69 1.89 -1.53 0.76
N VAL A 70 0.85 -2.20 0.24
CA VAL A 70 0.90 -2.82 -1.09
C VAL A 70 1.22 -1.75 -2.15
N GLY A 71 2.20 -2.05 -3.01
CA GLY A 71 2.67 -1.17 -4.07
C GLY A 71 3.94 -0.39 -3.74
N GLU A 72 4.32 -0.27 -2.47
CA GLU A 72 5.61 0.31 -2.06
C GLU A 72 6.76 -0.65 -2.35
N THR A 73 7.95 -0.10 -2.61
CA THR A 73 9.17 -0.88 -2.80
C THR A 73 9.75 -1.34 -1.45
N PHE A 74 10.52 -2.43 -1.44
CA PHE A 74 11.16 -2.88 -0.18
C PHE A 74 12.15 -1.86 0.39
N LEU A 75 12.73 -1.01 -0.46
CA LEU A 75 13.55 0.13 -0.01
C LEU A 75 12.70 1.16 0.76
N GLU A 76 11.57 1.59 0.19
CA GLU A 76 10.65 2.54 0.85
C GLU A 76 10.08 1.96 2.14
N ILE A 77 9.69 0.68 2.13
CA ILE A 77 9.17 -0.01 3.32
C ILE A 77 10.22 -0.02 4.43
N ALA A 78 11.48 -0.32 4.12
CA ALA A 78 12.55 -0.31 5.10
C ALA A 78 12.75 1.08 5.70
N HIS A 79 12.85 2.12 4.86
CA HIS A 79 13.05 3.50 5.32
C HIS A 79 11.87 4.04 6.12
N ASN A 80 10.64 3.74 5.71
CA ASN A 80 9.42 4.17 6.39
C ASN A 80 9.24 3.52 7.77
N ASN A 81 9.96 2.41 8.04
CA ASN A 81 9.88 1.67 9.30
C ASN A 81 11.21 1.66 10.08
N ASP A 82 12.12 2.61 9.80
CA ASP A 82 13.41 2.76 10.50
C ASP A 82 14.27 1.47 10.49
N ILE A 83 14.23 0.72 9.38
CA ILE A 83 15.13 -0.41 9.12
C ILE A 83 16.38 0.11 8.41
N GLU A 84 17.55 -0.37 8.84
CA GLU A 84 18.84 0.03 8.28
C GLU A 84 19.12 -0.69 6.95
N LEU A 85 18.45 -0.23 5.89
CA LEU A 85 18.71 -0.64 4.51
C LEU A 85 19.26 0.54 3.73
N GLU A 86 20.46 0.40 3.14
CA GLU A 86 21.05 1.47 2.36
C GLU A 86 20.35 1.61 0.98
N GLY A 87 20.33 2.83 0.44
CA GLY A 87 19.77 3.13 -0.87
C GLY A 87 20.45 4.33 -1.51
N ALA A 88 21.75 4.22 -1.81
CA ALA A 88 22.59 5.35 -2.20
C ALA A 88 22.07 6.11 -3.45
N CYS A 89 21.48 5.40 -4.41
CA CYS A 89 20.90 6.01 -5.61
C CYS A 89 19.42 6.39 -5.49
N GLY A 90 18.77 6.15 -4.34
CA GLY A 90 17.34 6.42 -4.15
C GLY A 90 16.40 5.49 -4.93
N GLY A 91 16.90 4.37 -5.48
CA GLY A 91 16.09 3.38 -6.20
C GLY A 91 16.14 3.47 -7.72
N GLU A 92 17.05 4.27 -8.28
CA GLU A 92 17.19 4.51 -9.72
C GLU A 92 18.06 3.47 -10.47
N LEU A 93 18.16 2.24 -9.94
CA LEU A 93 18.96 1.15 -10.51
C LEU A 93 20.42 1.53 -10.84
N ALA A 94 21.02 2.41 -10.02
CA ALA A 94 22.38 2.90 -10.24
C ALA A 94 23.38 2.45 -9.15
N CYS A 95 22.95 1.60 -8.23
CA CYS A 95 23.79 1.00 -7.19
C CYS A 95 23.21 -0.34 -6.71
N SER A 96 23.97 -1.10 -5.95
CA SER A 96 23.56 -2.38 -5.34
C SER A 96 23.42 -2.32 -3.81
N THR A 97 23.40 -1.13 -3.21
CA THR A 97 23.34 -0.97 -1.74
C THR A 97 22.00 -1.36 -1.12
N CYS A 98 20.94 -1.42 -1.94
CA CYS A 98 19.59 -1.85 -1.55
C CYS A 98 19.37 -3.36 -1.69
N HIS A 99 20.46 -4.13 -1.76
CA HIS A 99 20.45 -5.58 -1.90
C HIS A 99 19.74 -6.23 -0.71
N CYS A 100 18.77 -7.08 -1.04
CA CYS A 100 18.00 -7.89 -0.09
C CYS A 100 18.02 -9.35 -0.54
N VAL A 101 17.97 -10.27 0.41
CA VAL A 101 17.83 -11.71 0.18
C VAL A 101 16.42 -12.14 0.54
N PHE A 102 15.68 -12.67 -0.43
CA PHE A 102 14.30 -13.11 -0.25
C PHE A 102 14.22 -14.60 0.10
N ASP A 103 13.17 -15.00 0.80
CA ASP A 103 12.86 -16.41 0.98
C ASP A 103 12.65 -17.11 -0.38
N PRO A 104 13.18 -18.33 -0.60
CA PRO A 104 13.04 -19.04 -1.86
C PRO A 104 11.60 -19.22 -2.35
N ALA A 105 10.63 -19.38 -1.43
CA ALA A 105 9.22 -19.53 -1.80
C ALA A 105 8.66 -18.24 -2.41
N VAL A 106 9.11 -17.09 -1.92
CA VAL A 106 8.70 -15.76 -2.41
C VAL A 106 9.47 -15.41 -3.67
N TYR A 107 10.76 -15.72 -3.71
CA TYR A 107 11.59 -15.48 -4.89
C TYR A 107 11.02 -16.14 -6.14
N ALA A 108 10.44 -17.34 -6.02
CA ALA A 108 9.79 -18.05 -7.11
C ALA A 108 8.54 -17.35 -7.67
N THR A 109 7.90 -16.45 -6.91
CA THR A 109 6.74 -15.68 -7.36
C THR A 109 7.12 -14.29 -7.88
N LEU A 110 8.38 -13.87 -7.71
CA LEU A 110 8.84 -12.56 -8.17
C LEU A 110 8.91 -12.51 -9.71
N PRO A 111 8.77 -11.31 -10.29
CA PRO A 111 9.02 -11.13 -11.71
C PRO A 111 10.48 -11.52 -12.05
N PRO A 112 10.72 -11.97 -13.29
CA PRO A 112 12.08 -12.27 -13.74
C PRO A 112 12.96 -11.03 -13.57
N ILE A 113 14.20 -11.28 -13.16
CA ILE A 113 15.24 -10.25 -13.06
C ILE A 113 15.57 -9.72 -14.46
N THR A 114 15.90 -8.42 -14.56
CA THR A 114 16.34 -7.81 -15.83
C THR A 114 17.85 -7.85 -15.94
N GLU A 115 18.39 -7.79 -17.16
CA GLU A 115 19.84 -7.79 -17.39
C GLU A 115 20.52 -6.61 -16.67
N GLU A 116 19.89 -5.43 -16.65
CA GLU A 116 20.42 -4.27 -15.94
C GLU A 116 20.41 -4.44 -14.41
N GLU A 117 19.45 -5.19 -13.86
CA GLU A 117 19.42 -5.50 -12.43
C GLU A 117 20.50 -6.54 -12.07
N GLU A 118 20.71 -7.56 -12.92
CA GLU A 118 21.78 -8.54 -12.77
C GLU A 118 23.15 -7.87 -12.77
N ASP A 119 23.42 -6.98 -13.75
CA ASP A 119 24.68 -6.24 -13.85
C ASP A 119 25.00 -5.45 -12.57
N MET A 120 23.98 -4.89 -11.91
CA MET A 120 24.17 -4.19 -10.64
C MET A 120 24.34 -5.16 -9.47
N LEU A 121 23.58 -6.25 -9.43
CA LEU A 121 23.67 -7.27 -8.38
C LEU A 121 25.02 -7.99 -8.35
N ASP A 122 25.71 -8.13 -9.48
CA ASP A 122 27.05 -8.72 -9.54
C ASP A 122 28.09 -7.96 -8.70
N MET A 123 27.83 -6.68 -8.41
CA MET A 123 28.67 -5.85 -7.54
C MET A 123 28.24 -5.89 -6.06
N ALA A 124 27.14 -6.57 -5.73
CA ALA A 124 26.57 -6.64 -4.39
C ALA A 124 27.42 -7.50 -3.45
N TRP A 125 27.38 -7.17 -2.15
CA TRP A 125 28.10 -7.92 -1.13
C TRP A 125 27.28 -9.13 -0.68
N GLY A 126 27.88 -10.32 -0.64
CA GLY A 126 27.18 -11.51 -0.17
C GLY A 126 26.03 -11.95 -1.08
N LEU A 127 26.21 -11.83 -2.41
CA LEU A 127 25.25 -12.27 -3.41
C LEU A 127 24.87 -13.75 -3.24
N THR A 128 23.58 -14.05 -3.34
CA THR A 128 22.97 -15.37 -3.24
C THR A 128 21.94 -15.59 -4.37
N ASP A 129 21.51 -16.83 -4.58
CA ASP A 129 20.56 -17.18 -5.65
C ASP A 129 19.18 -16.51 -5.52
N THR A 130 18.79 -16.08 -4.31
CA THR A 130 17.52 -15.37 -4.04
C THR A 130 17.71 -13.89 -3.75
N SER A 131 18.86 -13.35 -4.15
CA SER A 131 19.16 -11.92 -4.04
C SER A 131 18.41 -11.11 -5.07
N ARG A 132 17.85 -9.98 -4.64
CA ARG A 132 17.25 -8.96 -5.51
C ARG A 132 17.57 -7.56 -5.00
N LEU A 133 17.43 -6.57 -5.87
CA LEU A 133 17.48 -5.17 -5.45
C LEU A 133 16.14 -4.78 -4.86
N GLY A 134 16.10 -4.48 -3.56
CA GLY A 134 14.87 -4.16 -2.83
C GLY A 134 14.13 -2.94 -3.39
N CYS A 135 14.82 -2.05 -4.11
CA CYS A 135 14.17 -0.93 -4.80
C CYS A 135 13.36 -1.34 -6.04
N GLN A 136 13.66 -2.49 -6.67
CA GLN A 136 12.95 -2.97 -7.87
C GLN A 136 11.75 -3.85 -7.52
N ILE A 137 11.71 -4.40 -6.30
CA ILE A 137 10.62 -5.26 -5.84
C ILE A 137 9.57 -4.43 -5.12
N LYS A 138 8.31 -4.58 -5.56
CA LYS A 138 7.15 -3.97 -4.91
C LYS A 138 6.42 -4.99 -4.04
N ALA A 139 5.94 -4.55 -2.89
CA ALA A 139 5.06 -5.32 -2.03
C ALA A 139 3.76 -5.65 -2.78
N THR A 140 3.42 -6.94 -2.82
CA THR A 140 2.15 -7.42 -3.37
C THR A 140 1.35 -8.14 -2.28
N PRO A 141 0.02 -8.26 -2.42
CA PRO A 141 -0.81 -8.95 -1.41
C PRO A 141 -0.43 -10.41 -1.17
N GLU A 142 0.25 -11.05 -2.13
CA GLU A 142 0.69 -12.45 -2.05
C GLU A 142 1.92 -12.63 -1.17
N MET A 143 2.59 -11.53 -0.84
CA MET A 143 3.81 -11.48 -0.03
C MET A 143 3.50 -11.20 1.46
N ASP A 144 2.32 -11.56 1.93
CA ASP A 144 1.96 -11.40 3.35
C ASP A 144 2.62 -12.47 4.23
N GLY A 145 3.32 -12.02 5.28
CA GLY A 145 4.04 -12.88 6.22
C GLY A 145 5.40 -13.35 5.76
N ILE A 146 6.02 -12.66 4.78
CA ILE A 146 7.32 -13.06 4.26
C ILE A 146 8.47 -12.61 5.16
N THR A 147 9.62 -13.26 4.98
CA THR A 147 10.88 -12.84 5.60
C THR A 147 11.86 -12.38 4.52
N VAL A 148 12.50 -11.24 4.77
CA VAL A 148 13.54 -10.65 3.93
C VAL A 148 14.78 -10.44 4.79
N THR A 149 15.94 -10.84 4.30
CA THR A 149 17.21 -10.69 5.02
C THR A 149 18.05 -9.60 4.36
N ILE A 150 18.61 -8.72 5.19
CA ILE A 150 19.54 -7.68 4.79
C ILE A 150 20.96 -8.22 5.05
N PRO A 151 21.83 -8.28 4.04
CA PRO A 151 23.20 -8.77 4.20
C PRO A 151 24.06 -7.84 5.05
N ASP A 152 25.12 -8.38 5.65
CA ASP A 152 25.94 -7.70 6.66
C ASP A 152 26.74 -6.48 6.17
N GLY A 153 26.80 -6.29 4.86
CA GLY A 153 27.54 -5.19 4.26
C GLY A 153 26.93 -4.77 2.94
N SER A 154 27.19 -3.53 2.57
CA SER A 154 26.87 -2.95 1.28
C SER A 154 28.17 -2.50 0.59
N ASN A 155 28.21 -2.62 -0.74
CA ASN A 155 29.34 -2.16 -1.52
C ASN A 155 29.04 -0.77 -2.10
N ASN A 156 29.35 0.27 -1.33
CA ASN A 156 29.23 1.65 -1.76
C ASN A 156 30.61 2.21 -2.15
N MET A 157 31.23 1.63 -3.19
CA MET A 157 32.47 2.18 -3.77
C MET A 157 32.14 3.40 -4.65
N LEU A 158 31.84 4.53 -4.00
CA LEU A 158 31.91 5.87 -4.59
C LEU A 158 33.30 6.47 -4.39
#